data_AF-A0A932NFA0-F1
#
_entry.id   AF-A0A932NFA0-F1
#
_cell.length_a   1.000
_cell.length_b   1.000
_cell.length_c   1.000
_cell.angle_alpha   90.00
_cell.angle_beta   90.00
_cell.angle_gamma   90.00
#
_symmetry.space_group_name_H-M   'P 1'
#
loop_
_entity.id
_entity.type
_entity.pdbx_description
1 polymer ?
#
loop_
_entity_poly.entity_id
_entity_poly.type
_entity_poly.pdbx_seq_one_letter_code
_entity_poly.pdbx_strand_id
1 'polypeptide(L)'
;MTQTLQNRSSISIWIQAIRAFSFTASMVPIFVGAMLALSFDGAKRWELFPLVILCSLLMHAGTNLVSDYYDYKKGVDSEDALGGSGVLVGKLLEPKKVLIAGYVCFALCFVLGLLFVQVRGINMLYLGVIGILGGYFYSGGISYKFLALGDIIVFWLMGPLMVIGSYFVITGVFDSNVALISMPIGFLVTAILHANNLRDIKHDSESNVRTVANIIGLDGAKIQYYFLVGAAYISIGVMVVMNILPIWALLVLLSIPPAIKNMKTVSNASLEKTSEIAMIDIQTAQHHFLFGMLLIAGLLIAALTK
;
A
#
# COMPACT_ATOMS: atom_id res chain seq x y z
N MET A 1 13.39 21.92 23.15
CA MET A 1 13.03 21.17 21.91
C MET A 1 13.95 21.47 20.72
N THR A 2 14.81 22.50 20.77
CA THR A 2 15.61 22.98 19.62
C THR A 2 16.95 22.26 19.40
N GLN A 3 17.51 21.57 20.42
CA GLN A 3 18.83 20.91 20.31
C GLN A 3 18.79 19.51 19.65
N THR A 4 17.66 18.80 19.68
CA THR A 4 17.54 17.45 19.10
C THR A 4 17.32 17.43 17.58
N LEU A 5 16.83 18.52 16.99
CA LEU A 5 16.65 18.64 15.54
C LEU A 5 17.97 18.92 14.79
N GLN A 6 19.00 19.43 15.48
CA GLN A 6 20.28 19.86 14.88
C GLN A 6 21.20 18.71 14.44
N ASN A 7 20.96 17.46 14.85
CA ASN A 7 21.85 16.32 14.58
C ASN A 7 21.31 15.29 13.58
N ARG A 8 20.16 15.53 12.94
CA ARG A 8 19.63 14.59 11.93
C ARG A 8 20.23 14.87 10.55
N SER A 9 20.74 13.81 9.91
CA SER A 9 21.25 13.92 8.54
C SER A 9 20.13 14.21 7.55
N SER A 10 20.44 14.93 6.47
CA SER A 10 19.51 15.20 5.37
C SER A 10 18.87 13.91 4.84
N ILE A 11 19.66 12.83 4.72
CA ILE A 11 19.20 11.52 4.29
C ILE A 11 18.11 10.96 5.22
N SER A 12 18.30 11.05 6.54
CA SER A 12 17.31 10.57 7.52
C SER A 12 15.98 11.32 7.40
N ILE A 13 16.03 12.63 7.14
CA ILE A 13 14.82 13.46 6.96
C ILE A 13 14.09 13.05 5.68
N TRP A 14 14.80 12.80 4.58
CA TRP A 14 14.18 12.34 3.34
C TRP A 14 13.63 10.91 3.43
N ILE A 15 14.29 10.00 4.16
CA ILE A 15 13.75 8.65 4.45
C ILE A 15 12.42 8.74 5.22
N GLN A 16 12.31 9.68 6.16
CA GLN A 16 11.06 9.98 6.84
C GLN A 16 10.01 10.56 5.89
N ALA A 17 10.39 11.53 5.05
CA ALA A 17 9.49 12.18 4.09
C ALA A 17 8.86 11.20 3.09
N ILE A 18 9.64 10.25 2.56
CA ILE A 18 9.11 9.20 1.66
C ILE A 18 8.33 8.10 2.40
N ARG A 19 8.31 8.15 3.74
CA ARG A 19 7.68 7.16 4.64
C ARG A 19 8.11 5.75 4.30
N ALA A 20 9.43 5.49 4.26
CA ALA A 20 9.99 4.22 3.79
C ALA A 20 9.41 2.97 4.49
N PHE A 21 8.96 3.09 5.74
CA PHE A 21 8.29 2.00 6.47
C PHE A 21 7.03 1.48 5.76
N SER A 22 6.34 2.34 4.99
CA SER A 22 5.11 2.01 4.26
C SER A 22 5.37 1.23 2.96
N PHE A 23 6.62 1.15 2.49
CA PHE A 23 6.95 0.48 1.22
C PHE A 23 6.63 -1.01 1.21
N THR A 24 6.37 -1.63 2.35
CA THR A 24 5.84 -3.00 2.39
C THR A 24 4.53 -3.13 1.61
N ALA A 25 3.67 -2.11 1.63
CA ALA A 25 2.39 -2.08 0.91
C ALA A 25 2.55 -2.11 -0.62
N SER A 26 3.67 -1.63 -1.15
CA SER A 26 3.97 -1.67 -2.58
C SER A 26 4.94 -2.77 -2.99
N MET A 27 5.80 -3.23 -2.08
CA MET A 27 6.77 -4.30 -2.38
C MET A 27 6.12 -5.67 -2.39
N VAL A 28 5.32 -6.02 -1.38
CA VAL A 28 4.62 -7.31 -1.35
C VAL A 28 3.85 -7.62 -2.64
N PRO A 29 2.95 -6.75 -3.15
CA PRO A 29 2.23 -7.05 -4.39
C PRO A 29 3.17 -7.24 -5.59
N ILE A 30 4.26 -6.45 -5.68
CA ILE A 30 5.25 -6.59 -6.75
C ILE A 30 5.96 -7.95 -6.69
N PHE A 31 6.39 -8.38 -5.50
CA PHE A 31 7.01 -9.70 -5.32
C PHE A 31 6.00 -10.84 -5.54
N VAL A 32 4.76 -10.71 -5.10
CA VAL A 32 3.70 -11.71 -5.37
C VAL A 32 3.48 -11.86 -6.88
N GLY A 33 3.35 -10.77 -7.63
CA GLY A 33 3.23 -10.81 -9.10
C GLY A 33 4.43 -11.50 -9.77
N ALA A 34 5.64 -11.25 -9.27
CA ALA A 34 6.85 -11.89 -9.77
C ALA A 34 6.91 -13.39 -9.44
N MET A 35 6.47 -13.81 -8.26
CA MET A 35 6.39 -15.23 -7.93
C MET A 35 5.35 -15.95 -8.78
N LEU A 36 4.19 -15.33 -9.02
CA LEU A 36 3.19 -15.88 -9.92
C LEU A 36 3.73 -16.05 -11.35
N ALA A 37 4.58 -15.12 -11.80
CA ALA A 37 5.25 -15.24 -13.10
C ALA A 37 6.14 -16.49 -13.16
N LEU A 38 6.85 -16.82 -12.08
CA LEU A 38 7.63 -18.06 -11.97
C LEU A 38 6.74 -19.31 -11.92
N SER A 39 5.60 -19.25 -11.23
CA SER A 39 4.76 -20.42 -10.96
C SER A 39 3.83 -20.83 -12.10
N PHE A 40 3.37 -19.88 -12.94
CA PHE A 40 2.35 -20.12 -13.97
C PHE A 40 2.89 -20.09 -15.42
N ASP A 41 3.61 -19.04 -15.81
CA ASP A 41 3.92 -18.76 -17.24
C ASP A 41 5.41 -18.68 -17.58
N GLY A 42 6.25 -18.85 -16.55
CA GLY A 42 7.69 -18.73 -16.63
C GLY A 42 8.18 -17.28 -16.60
N ALA A 43 9.39 -17.10 -16.08
CA ALA A 43 10.03 -15.79 -15.92
C ALA A 43 10.71 -15.31 -17.22
N LYS A 44 9.92 -15.12 -18.28
CA LYS A 44 10.41 -14.80 -19.64
C LYS A 44 11.33 -13.59 -19.71
N ARG A 45 11.08 -12.56 -18.89
CA ARG A 45 11.85 -11.31 -18.82
C ARG A 45 12.22 -10.94 -17.37
N TRP A 46 12.76 -11.91 -16.62
CA TRP A 46 13.11 -11.73 -15.20
C TRP A 46 14.09 -10.57 -14.97
N GLU A 47 14.94 -10.26 -15.94
CA GLU A 47 15.90 -9.17 -15.88
C GLU A 47 15.25 -7.79 -15.73
N LEU A 48 13.96 -7.66 -16.02
CA LEU A 48 13.20 -6.42 -15.80
C LEU A 48 12.75 -6.25 -14.34
N PHE A 49 12.76 -7.31 -13.53
CA PHE A 49 12.21 -7.28 -12.17
C PHE A 49 12.87 -6.25 -11.24
N PRO A 50 14.20 -6.04 -11.25
CA PRO A 50 14.81 -4.96 -10.47
C PRO A 50 14.29 -3.57 -10.85
N LEU A 51 13.99 -3.34 -12.13
CA LEU A 51 13.40 -2.09 -12.61
C LEU A 51 11.93 -1.95 -12.17
N VAL A 52 11.18 -3.05 -12.10
CA VAL A 52 9.80 -3.07 -11.56
C VAL A 52 9.80 -2.65 -10.09
N ILE A 53 10.74 -3.17 -9.29
CA ILE A 53 10.93 -2.76 -7.89
C ILE A 53 11.21 -1.26 -7.81
N LEU A 54 12.19 -0.76 -8.58
CA LEU A 54 12.54 0.66 -8.59
C LEU A 54 11.34 1.53 -9.00
N CYS A 55 10.61 1.14 -10.03
CA CYS A 55 9.43 1.84 -10.52
C CYS A 55 8.32 1.91 -9.44
N SER A 56 8.08 0.80 -8.73
CA SER A 56 7.14 0.73 -7.60
C SER A 56 7.56 1.64 -6.44
N LEU A 57 8.85 1.65 -6.07
CA LEU A 57 9.37 2.52 -5.01
C LEU A 57 9.27 4.00 -5.39
N LEU A 58 9.55 4.37 -6.65
CA LEU A 58 9.38 5.73 -7.16
C LEU A 58 7.91 6.15 -7.15
N MET A 59 6.99 5.31 -7.61
CA MET A 59 5.56 5.58 -7.59
C MET A 59 5.05 5.81 -6.15
N HIS A 60 5.44 4.94 -5.22
CA HIS A 60 5.03 5.05 -3.82
C HIS A 60 5.65 6.30 -3.15
N ALA A 61 6.96 6.52 -3.31
CA ALA A 61 7.63 7.70 -2.78
C ALA A 61 6.99 8.99 -3.34
N GLY A 62 6.72 9.05 -4.65
CA GLY A 62 6.04 10.17 -5.29
C GLY A 62 4.67 10.44 -4.69
N THR A 63 3.86 9.39 -4.52
CA THR A 63 2.53 9.47 -3.89
C THR A 63 2.61 9.97 -2.45
N ASN A 64 3.57 9.47 -1.66
CA ASN A 64 3.77 9.90 -0.28
C ASN A 64 4.18 11.37 -0.18
N LEU A 65 5.16 11.82 -0.97
CA LEU A 65 5.64 13.20 -0.96
C LEU A 65 4.57 14.18 -1.43
N VAL A 66 3.82 13.83 -2.49
CA VAL A 66 2.69 14.64 -2.97
C VAL A 66 1.57 14.68 -1.92
N SER A 67 1.28 13.56 -1.24
CA SER A 67 0.32 13.54 -0.15
C SER A 67 0.72 14.48 0.97
N ASP A 68 1.94 14.35 1.49
CA ASP A 68 2.46 15.16 2.60
C ASP A 68 2.35 16.66 2.28
N TYR A 69 2.67 17.07 1.04
CA TYR A 69 2.49 18.45 0.61
C TYR A 69 1.03 18.93 0.64
N TYR A 70 0.11 18.16 0.05
CA TYR A 70 -1.29 18.58 -0.04
C TYR A 70 -2.00 18.51 1.32
N ASP A 71 -1.64 17.57 2.18
CA ASP A 71 -2.17 17.43 3.53
C ASP A 71 -1.72 18.59 4.41
N TYR A 72 -0.42 18.94 4.35
CA TYR A 72 0.11 20.15 4.97
C TYR A 72 -0.58 21.42 4.45
N LYS A 73 -0.72 21.57 3.12
CA LYS A 73 -1.35 22.76 2.52
C LYS A 73 -2.83 22.92 2.91
N LYS A 74 -3.54 21.81 3.12
CA LYS A 74 -4.95 21.79 3.53
C LYS A 74 -5.13 21.90 5.06
N GLY A 75 -4.05 21.85 5.83
CA GLY A 75 -4.09 21.90 7.30
C GLY A 75 -4.55 20.59 7.96
N VAL A 76 -4.54 19.48 7.22
CA VAL A 76 -4.88 18.14 7.75
C VAL A 76 -3.73 17.62 8.62
N ASP A 77 -2.49 17.79 8.14
CA ASP A 77 -1.30 17.52 8.94
C ASP A 77 -1.06 18.69 9.90
N SER A 78 -1.11 18.41 11.20
CA SER A 78 -0.88 19.37 12.29
C SER A 78 0.05 18.78 13.36
N GLU A 79 0.42 19.56 14.38
CA GLU A 79 1.25 19.07 15.49
C GLU A 79 0.57 17.96 16.30
N ASP A 80 -0.77 17.95 16.31
CA ASP A 80 -1.58 16.99 17.06
C ASP A 80 -1.96 15.73 16.24
N ALA A 81 -1.67 15.74 14.92
CA ALA A 81 -1.97 14.62 14.04
C ALA A 81 -1.05 13.42 14.33
N LEU A 82 -1.61 12.21 14.36
CA LEU A 82 -0.85 10.96 14.48
C LEU A 82 -0.23 10.49 13.15
N GLY A 83 -0.71 11.06 12.03
CA GLY A 83 -0.32 10.71 10.67
C GLY A 83 0.73 11.65 10.05
N GLY A 84 0.88 11.54 8.72
CA GLY A 84 1.84 12.34 7.95
C GLY A 84 3.30 11.92 8.18
N SER A 85 4.22 12.54 7.44
CA SER A 85 5.65 12.36 7.70
C SER A 85 6.15 13.27 8.83
N GLY A 86 5.44 14.35 9.13
CA GLY A 86 5.82 15.37 10.11
C GLY A 86 6.96 16.30 9.67
N VAL A 87 7.56 16.09 8.49
CA VAL A 87 8.74 16.89 8.05
C VAL A 87 8.37 18.32 7.65
N LEU A 88 7.14 18.54 7.15
CA LEU A 88 6.65 19.87 6.77
C LEU A 88 6.12 20.64 7.99
N VAL A 89 5.33 19.98 8.85
CA VAL A 89 4.86 20.55 10.13
C VAL A 89 6.06 20.94 11.00
N GLY A 90 7.05 20.07 11.12
CA GLY A 90 8.30 20.31 11.85
C GLY A 90 9.29 21.25 11.15
N LYS A 91 8.94 21.83 9.99
CA LYS A 91 9.79 22.74 9.17
C LYS A 91 11.18 22.17 8.84
N LEU A 92 11.30 20.85 8.78
CA LEU A 92 12.54 20.15 8.43
C LEU A 92 12.82 20.21 6.93
N LEU A 93 11.77 20.29 6.10
CA LEU A 93 11.86 20.46 4.66
C LEU A 93 10.94 21.60 4.20
N GLU A 94 11.34 22.24 3.11
CA GLU A 94 10.51 23.25 2.44
C GLU A 94 9.39 22.56 1.63
N PRO A 95 8.11 22.97 1.78
CA PRO A 95 6.98 22.35 1.08
C PRO A 95 7.18 22.26 -0.45
N LYS A 96 7.74 23.30 -1.06
CA LYS A 96 8.02 23.32 -2.51
C LYS A 96 9.01 22.22 -2.92
N LYS A 97 10.03 21.96 -2.11
CA LYS A 97 11.03 20.91 -2.39
C LYS A 97 10.41 19.51 -2.30
N VAL A 98 9.54 19.28 -1.30
CA VAL A 98 8.81 18.02 -1.15
C VAL A 98 7.90 17.75 -2.35
N LEU A 99 7.15 18.76 -2.80
CA LEU A 99 6.30 18.64 -3.99
C LEU A 99 7.10 18.35 -5.26
N ILE A 100 8.20 19.09 -5.49
CA ILE A 100 9.08 18.87 -6.64
C ILE A 100 9.67 17.46 -6.60
N ALA A 101 10.13 16.99 -5.44
CA ALA A 101 10.66 15.63 -5.30
C ALA A 101 9.59 14.59 -5.66
N GLY A 102 8.34 14.80 -5.23
CA GLY A 102 7.22 13.94 -5.61
C GLY A 102 7.00 13.88 -7.13
N TYR A 103 7.01 15.03 -7.82
CA TYR A 103 6.90 15.08 -9.27
C TYR A 103 8.10 14.47 -10.00
N VAL A 104 9.31 14.64 -9.47
CA VAL A 104 10.51 13.97 -10.01
C VAL A 104 10.37 12.46 -9.88
N CYS A 105 9.87 11.94 -8.76
CA CYS A 105 9.60 10.52 -8.60
C CYS A 105 8.59 10.00 -9.65
N PHE A 106 7.48 10.70 -9.87
CA PHE A 106 6.52 10.32 -10.93
C PHE A 106 7.11 10.42 -12.34
N ALA A 107 7.91 11.44 -12.64
CA ALA A 107 8.55 11.59 -13.94
C ALA A 107 9.57 10.47 -14.21
N LEU A 108 10.41 10.13 -13.22
CA LEU A 108 11.35 9.00 -13.32
C LEU A 108 10.61 7.66 -13.46
N CYS A 109 9.53 7.47 -12.70
CA CYS A 109 8.65 6.31 -12.81
C CYS A 109 8.05 6.19 -14.22
N PHE A 110 7.57 7.30 -14.79
CA PHE A 110 7.03 7.33 -16.16
C PHE A 110 8.09 6.96 -17.20
N VAL A 111 9.29 7.56 -17.12
CA VAL A 111 10.40 7.26 -18.04
C VAL A 111 10.82 5.79 -17.96
N LEU A 112 10.93 5.23 -16.76
CA LEU A 112 11.17 3.78 -16.59
C LEU A 112 10.02 2.94 -17.13
N GLY A 113 8.77 3.37 -16.93
CA GLY A 113 7.59 2.73 -17.47
C GLY A 113 7.58 2.65 -19.00
N LEU A 114 8.13 3.65 -19.70
CA LEU A 114 8.28 3.62 -21.16
C LEU A 114 9.18 2.47 -21.64
N LEU A 115 10.18 2.06 -20.84
CA LEU A 115 10.97 0.86 -21.15
C LEU A 115 10.10 -0.40 -21.13
N PHE A 116 9.18 -0.50 -20.17
CA PHE A 116 8.23 -1.61 -20.12
C PHE A 116 7.22 -1.56 -21.27
N VAL A 117 6.79 -0.37 -21.69
CA VAL A 117 5.92 -0.17 -22.87
C VAL A 117 6.62 -0.64 -24.15
N GLN A 118 7.92 -0.39 -24.31
CA GLN A 118 8.67 -0.90 -25.46
C GLN A 118 8.67 -2.44 -25.52
N VAL A 119 8.68 -3.10 -24.36
CA VAL A 119 8.71 -4.57 -24.28
C VAL A 119 7.30 -5.19 -24.34
N ARG A 120 6.30 -4.55 -23.76
CA ARG A 120 4.95 -5.11 -23.53
C ARG A 120 3.82 -4.40 -24.27
N GLY A 121 4.13 -3.35 -25.02
CA GLY A 121 3.19 -2.57 -25.80
C GLY A 121 2.28 -1.68 -24.96
N ILE A 122 1.21 -1.21 -25.62
CA ILE A 122 0.31 -0.17 -25.12
C ILE A 122 -0.41 -0.54 -23.81
N ASN A 123 -0.66 -1.83 -23.56
CA ASN A 123 -1.31 -2.28 -22.33
C ASN A 123 -0.53 -1.87 -21.08
N MET A 124 0.81 -1.85 -21.15
CA MET A 124 1.65 -1.39 -20.05
C MET A 124 1.52 0.13 -19.83
N LEU A 125 1.28 0.90 -20.90
CA LEU A 125 1.06 2.34 -20.79
C LEU A 125 -0.23 2.62 -20.02
N TYR A 126 -1.31 1.88 -20.29
CA TYR A 126 -2.57 2.02 -19.56
C TYR A 126 -2.39 1.72 -18.06
N LEU A 127 -1.72 0.62 -17.71
CA LEU A 127 -1.43 0.29 -16.31
C LEU A 127 -0.62 1.40 -15.62
N GLY A 128 0.42 1.91 -16.30
CA GLY A 128 1.27 2.98 -15.78
C GLY A 128 0.53 4.30 -15.60
N VAL A 129 -0.27 4.73 -16.58
CA VAL A 129 -1.06 5.96 -16.50
C VAL A 129 -2.10 5.87 -15.39
N ILE A 130 -2.83 4.75 -15.27
CA ILE A 130 -3.79 4.53 -14.18
C ILE A 130 -3.07 4.63 -12.82
N GLY A 131 -1.89 4.04 -12.69
CA GLY A 131 -1.08 4.11 -11.47
C GLY A 131 -0.65 5.55 -11.11
N ILE A 132 -0.13 6.31 -12.08
CA ILE A 132 0.30 7.71 -11.87
C ILE A 132 -0.89 8.60 -11.49
N LEU A 133 -1.99 8.51 -12.24
CA LEU A 133 -3.19 9.29 -11.96
C LEU A 133 -3.78 8.93 -10.60
N GLY A 134 -3.81 7.65 -10.25
CA GLY A 134 -4.22 7.16 -8.94
C GLY A 134 -3.36 7.73 -7.81
N GLY A 135 -2.03 7.62 -7.92
CA GLY A 135 -1.10 8.16 -6.93
C GLY A 135 -1.20 9.68 -6.78
N TYR A 136 -1.30 10.43 -7.89
CA TYR A 136 -1.44 11.88 -7.83
C TYR A 136 -2.80 12.33 -7.27
N PHE A 137 -3.91 11.78 -7.77
CA PHE A 137 -5.26 12.18 -7.37
C PHE A 137 -5.67 11.69 -5.98
N TYR A 138 -4.86 10.84 -5.32
CA TYR A 138 -5.07 10.44 -3.93
C TYR A 138 -5.22 11.67 -3.02
N SER A 139 -4.26 12.60 -3.10
CA SER A 139 -4.25 13.84 -2.32
C SER A 139 -4.21 15.10 -3.17
N GLY A 140 -3.73 15.03 -4.41
CA GLY A 140 -3.74 16.13 -5.37
C GLY A 140 -5.04 16.21 -6.18
N GLY A 141 -5.28 17.35 -6.84
CA GLY A 141 -6.46 17.56 -7.69
C GLY A 141 -7.78 17.27 -6.97
N ILE A 142 -8.51 16.25 -7.43
CA ILE A 142 -9.79 15.79 -6.85
C ILE A 142 -9.61 15.30 -5.40
N SER A 143 -8.42 14.81 -5.04
CA SER A 143 -8.08 14.32 -3.70
C SER A 143 -9.06 13.28 -3.18
N TYR A 144 -9.22 12.18 -3.91
CA TYR A 144 -10.30 11.21 -3.69
C TYR A 144 -10.27 10.57 -2.30
N LYS A 145 -9.14 10.61 -1.58
CA LYS A 145 -9.06 10.15 -0.19
C LYS A 145 -10.00 10.93 0.75
N PHE A 146 -10.25 12.20 0.46
CA PHE A 146 -11.16 13.06 1.22
C PHE A 146 -12.63 12.94 0.77
N LEU A 147 -12.90 12.08 -0.22
CA LEU A 147 -14.24 11.80 -0.75
C LEU A 147 -14.73 10.39 -0.35
N ALA A 148 -14.10 9.78 0.68
CA ALA A 148 -14.32 8.40 1.09
C ALA A 148 -14.17 7.37 -0.05
N LEU A 149 -13.35 7.68 -1.05
CA LEU A 149 -12.99 6.75 -2.13
C LEU A 149 -11.60 6.12 -1.91
N GLY A 150 -10.90 6.52 -0.85
CA GLY A 150 -9.56 6.04 -0.51
C GLY A 150 -9.48 4.52 -0.50
N ASP A 151 -10.28 3.88 0.35
CA ASP A 151 -10.27 2.42 0.54
C ASP A 151 -10.46 1.65 -0.77
N ILE A 152 -11.51 1.98 -1.54
CA ILE A 152 -11.84 1.24 -2.76
C ILE A 152 -10.81 1.49 -3.88
N ILE A 153 -10.32 2.71 -4.05
CA ILE A 153 -9.35 3.00 -5.10
C ILE A 153 -7.98 2.41 -4.73
N VAL A 154 -7.55 2.53 -3.47
CA VAL A 154 -6.29 1.95 -3.00
C VAL A 154 -6.32 0.41 -3.06
N PHE A 155 -7.45 -0.22 -2.78
CA PHE A 155 -7.66 -1.66 -3.01
C PHE A 155 -7.23 -2.06 -4.42
N TRP A 156 -7.80 -1.41 -5.45
CA TRP A 156 -7.56 -1.74 -6.85
C TRP A 156 -6.16 -1.35 -7.32
N LEU A 157 -5.67 -0.18 -6.91
CA LEU A 157 -4.37 0.33 -7.33
C LEU A 157 -3.21 -0.44 -6.68
N MET A 158 -3.25 -0.71 -5.38
CA MET A 158 -2.11 -1.30 -4.68
C MET A 158 -2.19 -2.83 -4.58
N GLY A 159 -3.38 -3.42 -4.71
CA GLY A 159 -3.54 -4.86 -4.85
C GLY A 159 -3.45 -5.30 -6.32
N PRO A 160 -4.59 -5.44 -7.03
CA PRO A 160 -4.63 -5.95 -8.40
C PRO A 160 -3.70 -5.25 -9.39
N LEU A 161 -3.72 -3.93 -9.50
CA LEU A 161 -2.93 -3.23 -10.51
C LEU A 161 -1.42 -3.48 -10.32
N MET A 162 -0.91 -3.48 -9.09
CA MET A 162 0.51 -3.74 -8.83
C MET A 162 0.90 -5.20 -9.06
N VAL A 163 0.09 -6.15 -8.59
CA VAL A 163 0.35 -7.59 -8.80
C VAL A 163 0.31 -7.93 -10.29
N ILE A 164 -0.75 -7.52 -10.98
CA ILE A 164 -0.92 -7.73 -12.43
C ILE A 164 0.17 -7.02 -13.20
N GLY A 165 0.50 -5.78 -12.86
CA GLY A 165 1.57 -5.02 -13.52
C GLY A 165 2.93 -5.68 -13.40
N SER A 166 3.32 -6.13 -12.20
CA SER A 166 4.57 -6.86 -11.99
C SER A 166 4.63 -8.15 -12.79
N TYR A 167 3.56 -8.96 -12.71
CA TYR A 167 3.43 -10.20 -13.46
C TYR A 167 3.51 -9.93 -14.98
N PHE A 168 2.75 -8.96 -15.50
CA PHE A 168 2.68 -8.63 -16.92
C PHE A 168 4.01 -8.12 -17.48
N VAL A 169 4.78 -7.34 -16.71
CA VAL A 169 6.13 -6.93 -17.14
C VAL A 169 7.03 -8.14 -17.34
N ILE A 170 6.94 -9.17 -16.49
CA ILE A 170 7.80 -10.36 -16.53
C ILE A 170 7.32 -11.39 -17.57
N THR A 171 6.00 -11.59 -17.71
CA THR A 171 5.42 -12.66 -18.55
C THR A 171 4.93 -12.15 -19.91
N GLY A 172 4.35 -10.95 -19.94
CA GLY A 172 3.63 -10.39 -21.10
C GLY A 172 2.24 -10.95 -21.30
N VAL A 173 1.67 -11.62 -20.30
CA VAL A 173 0.36 -12.26 -20.35
C VAL A 173 -0.56 -11.65 -19.29
N PHE A 174 -1.85 -11.55 -19.59
CA PHE A 174 -2.88 -11.31 -18.58
C PHE A 174 -3.51 -12.63 -18.20
N ASP A 175 -3.61 -12.88 -16.90
CA ASP A 175 -4.14 -14.14 -16.36
C ASP A 175 -5.18 -13.83 -15.28
N SER A 176 -6.35 -14.47 -15.38
CA SER A 176 -7.47 -14.26 -14.45
C SER A 176 -7.20 -14.79 -13.05
N ASN A 177 -6.41 -15.86 -12.92
CA ASN A 177 -5.98 -16.37 -11.61
C ASN A 177 -5.07 -15.36 -10.92
N VAL A 178 -4.18 -14.68 -11.66
CA VAL A 178 -3.35 -13.59 -11.10
C VAL A 178 -4.23 -12.46 -10.56
N ALA A 179 -5.31 -12.09 -11.28
CA ALA A 179 -6.27 -11.11 -10.78
C ALA A 179 -6.96 -11.59 -9.49
N LEU A 180 -7.40 -12.84 -9.41
CA LEU A 180 -8.01 -13.40 -8.19
C LEU A 180 -7.02 -13.46 -7.01
N ILE A 181 -5.78 -13.90 -7.25
CA ILE A 181 -4.74 -14.04 -6.22
C ILE A 181 -4.28 -12.68 -5.70
N SER A 182 -4.46 -11.60 -6.48
CA SER A 182 -4.16 -10.25 -6.02
C SER A 182 -5.17 -9.67 -5.02
N MET A 183 -6.40 -10.21 -4.97
CA MET A 183 -7.47 -9.73 -4.08
C MET A 183 -7.11 -9.78 -2.58
N PRO A 184 -6.56 -10.87 -2.01
CA PRO A 184 -6.11 -10.88 -0.61
C PRO A 184 -5.08 -9.80 -0.29
N ILE A 185 -4.19 -9.46 -1.24
CA ILE A 185 -3.23 -8.38 -1.08
C ILE A 185 -3.94 -7.03 -1.05
N GLY A 186 -4.87 -6.80 -1.99
CA GLY A 186 -5.72 -5.60 -2.00
C GLY A 186 -6.49 -5.41 -0.69
N PHE A 187 -7.09 -6.48 -0.14
CA PHE A 187 -7.81 -6.42 1.12
C PHE A 187 -6.91 -5.99 2.28
N LEU A 188 -5.71 -6.55 2.39
CA LEU A 188 -4.78 -6.23 3.48
C LEU A 188 -4.14 -4.85 3.32
N VAL A 189 -3.80 -4.40 2.10
CA VAL A 189 -3.35 -3.02 1.89
C VAL A 189 -4.45 -2.02 2.23
N THR A 190 -5.69 -2.33 1.87
CA THR A 190 -6.85 -1.52 2.27
C THR A 190 -7.04 -1.53 3.78
N ALA A 191 -6.79 -2.66 4.45
CA ALA A 191 -6.83 -2.73 5.91
C ALA A 191 -5.78 -1.82 6.57
N ILE A 192 -4.60 -1.65 5.97
CA ILE A 192 -3.59 -0.68 6.46
C ILE A 192 -4.16 0.74 6.41
N LEU A 193 -4.68 1.15 5.25
CA LEU A 193 -5.26 2.49 5.06
C LEU A 193 -6.47 2.70 5.98
N HIS A 194 -7.36 1.71 6.04
CA HIS A 194 -8.56 1.78 6.87
C HIS A 194 -8.22 1.83 8.36
N ALA A 195 -7.17 1.14 8.80
CA ALA A 195 -6.67 1.22 10.17
C ALA A 195 -6.08 2.60 10.49
N ASN A 196 -5.40 3.23 9.53
CA ASN A 196 -4.97 4.64 9.64
C ASN A 196 -6.18 5.57 9.77
N ASN A 197 -7.18 5.45 8.89
CA ASN A 197 -8.39 6.25 8.95
C ASN A 197 -9.19 6.01 10.26
N LEU A 198 -9.22 4.78 10.77
CA LEU A 198 -9.93 4.41 12.00
C LEU A 198 -9.35 5.12 13.23
N ARG A 199 -8.02 5.16 13.38
CA ARG A 199 -7.38 5.87 14.50
C ARG A 199 -7.55 7.39 14.40
N ASP A 200 -7.68 7.90 13.18
CA ASP A 200 -7.72 9.33 12.88
C ASP A 200 -9.17 9.88 12.80
N ILE A 201 -10.22 9.06 13.01
CA ILE A 201 -11.64 9.47 12.93
C ILE A 201 -11.91 10.80 13.66
N LYS A 202 -11.42 10.95 14.90
CA LYS A 202 -11.65 12.15 15.70
C LYS A 202 -10.99 13.39 15.07
N HIS A 203 -9.70 13.27 14.76
CA HIS A 203 -8.88 14.33 14.16
C HIS A 203 -9.40 14.74 12.76
N ASP A 204 -9.75 13.76 11.94
CA ASP A 204 -10.28 13.98 10.60
C ASP A 204 -11.63 14.69 10.62
N SER A 205 -12.48 14.37 11.60
CA SER A 205 -13.78 15.02 11.77
C SER A 205 -13.64 16.51 12.13
N GLU A 206 -12.63 16.86 12.92
CA GLU A 206 -12.30 18.25 13.27
C GLU A 206 -11.75 19.03 12.05
N SER A 207 -11.11 18.31 11.11
CA SER A 207 -10.49 18.88 9.90
C SER A 207 -11.39 18.86 8.65
N ASN A 208 -12.69 18.57 8.79
CA ASN A 208 -13.65 18.39 7.68
C ASN A 208 -13.21 17.36 6.62
N VAL A 209 -12.40 16.38 7.01
CA VAL A 209 -11.97 15.25 6.17
C VAL A 209 -13.05 14.16 6.22
N ARG A 210 -13.39 13.61 5.06
CA ARG A 210 -14.35 12.49 4.95
C ARG A 210 -13.65 11.24 4.42
N THR A 211 -13.22 10.36 5.32
CA THR A 211 -12.81 9.00 4.99
C THR A 211 -13.99 8.03 5.09
N VAL A 212 -13.82 6.78 4.64
CA VAL A 212 -14.83 5.74 4.85
C VAL A 212 -15.11 5.55 6.34
N ALA A 213 -14.05 5.51 7.17
CA ALA A 213 -14.16 5.37 8.61
C ALA A 213 -14.95 6.51 9.28
N ASN A 214 -14.82 7.76 8.79
CA ASN A 214 -15.64 8.88 9.26
C ASN A 214 -17.13 8.70 8.90
N ILE A 215 -17.43 8.18 7.70
CA ILE A 215 -18.82 8.03 7.22
C ILE A 215 -19.55 6.93 7.99
N ILE A 216 -18.90 5.78 8.20
CA ILE A 216 -19.53 4.62 8.83
C ILE A 216 -19.40 4.61 10.36
N GLY A 217 -18.68 5.57 10.92
CA GLY A 217 -18.41 5.69 12.35
C GLY A 217 -17.47 4.60 12.90
N LEU A 218 -17.13 4.70 14.19
CA LEU A 218 -16.16 3.81 14.84
C LEU A 218 -16.56 2.33 14.73
N ASP A 219 -17.82 1.97 15.01
CA ASP A 219 -18.24 0.57 14.99
C ASP A 219 -18.30 0.01 13.57
N GLY A 220 -18.75 0.80 12.60
CA GLY A 220 -18.66 0.43 11.19
C GLY A 220 -17.20 0.24 10.75
N ALA A 221 -16.29 1.12 11.21
CA ALA A 221 -14.87 1.03 10.91
C ALA A 221 -14.26 -0.25 11.49
N LYS A 222 -14.63 -0.65 12.70
CA LYS A 222 -14.22 -1.94 13.28
C LYS A 222 -14.70 -3.12 12.42
N ILE A 223 -15.98 -3.12 12.02
CA ILE A 223 -16.58 -4.19 11.19
C ILE A 223 -15.87 -4.28 9.84
N GLN A 224 -15.63 -3.16 9.17
CA GLN A 224 -14.94 -3.14 7.89
C GLN A 224 -13.49 -3.63 8.03
N TYR A 225 -12.78 -3.26 9.10
CA TYR A 225 -11.44 -3.79 9.36
C TYR A 225 -11.45 -5.32 9.48
N TYR A 226 -12.42 -5.90 10.22
CA TYR A 226 -12.57 -7.36 10.33
C TYR A 226 -12.90 -8.00 8.99
N PHE A 227 -13.79 -7.39 8.21
CA PHE A 227 -14.13 -7.86 6.87
C PHE A 227 -12.89 -7.90 5.98
N LEU A 228 -12.10 -6.82 5.91
CA LEU A 228 -10.91 -6.75 5.07
C LEU A 228 -9.90 -7.84 5.44
N VAL A 229 -9.55 -7.98 6.73
CA VAL A 229 -8.60 -9.00 7.17
C VAL A 229 -9.17 -10.42 6.97
N GLY A 230 -10.43 -10.64 7.32
CA GLY A 230 -11.10 -11.93 7.16
C GLY A 230 -11.22 -12.37 5.69
N ALA A 231 -11.60 -11.44 4.80
CA ALA A 231 -11.72 -11.68 3.37
C ALA A 231 -10.38 -12.09 2.73
N ALA A 232 -9.26 -11.54 3.21
CA ALA A 232 -7.94 -11.96 2.76
C ALA A 232 -7.69 -13.46 3.04
N TYR A 233 -7.96 -13.94 4.27
CA TYR A 233 -7.78 -15.37 4.59
C TYR A 233 -8.79 -16.28 3.91
N ILE A 234 -10.07 -15.88 3.88
CA ILE A 234 -11.14 -16.64 3.23
C ILE A 234 -10.83 -16.81 1.74
N SER A 235 -10.38 -15.74 1.07
CA SER A 235 -10.05 -15.82 -0.37
C SER A 235 -8.91 -16.80 -0.66
N ILE A 236 -7.86 -16.87 0.18
CA ILE A 236 -6.81 -17.89 0.05
C ILE A 236 -7.39 -19.30 0.22
N GLY A 237 -8.18 -19.53 1.27
CA GLY A 237 -8.80 -20.84 1.51
C GLY A 237 -9.68 -21.30 0.34
N VAL A 238 -10.53 -20.40 -0.17
CA VAL A 238 -11.38 -20.66 -1.34
C VAL A 238 -10.53 -20.97 -2.58
N MET A 239 -9.50 -20.18 -2.87
CA MET A 239 -8.63 -20.42 -4.03
C MET A 239 -7.84 -21.72 -3.93
N VAL A 240 -7.47 -22.17 -2.73
CA VAL A 240 -6.84 -23.49 -2.52
C VAL A 240 -7.84 -24.61 -2.78
N VAL A 241 -9.07 -24.51 -2.26
CA VAL A 241 -10.14 -25.52 -2.51
C VAL A 241 -10.50 -25.60 -3.99
N MET A 242 -10.48 -24.46 -4.70
CA MET A 242 -10.73 -24.38 -6.14
C MET A 242 -9.52 -24.80 -7.01
N ASN A 243 -8.40 -25.20 -6.41
CA ASN A 243 -7.13 -25.52 -7.10
C ASN A 243 -6.54 -24.36 -7.93
N ILE A 244 -6.89 -23.11 -7.60
CA ILE A 244 -6.28 -21.90 -8.18
C ILE A 244 -4.91 -21.63 -7.52
N LEU A 245 -4.83 -21.87 -6.21
CA LEU A 245 -3.59 -21.78 -5.44
C LEU A 245 -3.14 -23.17 -4.97
N PRO A 246 -1.82 -23.41 -4.88
CA PRO A 246 -1.31 -24.65 -4.31
C PRO A 246 -1.60 -24.73 -2.81
N ILE A 247 -1.63 -25.95 -2.24
CA ILE A 247 -1.84 -26.16 -0.81
C ILE A 247 -0.83 -25.40 0.06
N TRP A 248 0.39 -25.19 -0.45
CA TRP A 248 1.44 -24.40 0.20
C TRP A 248 1.08 -22.93 0.41
N ALA A 249 0.09 -22.38 -0.31
CA ALA A 249 -0.44 -21.05 -0.04
C ALA A 249 -1.09 -20.94 1.35
N LEU A 250 -1.51 -22.06 1.97
CA LEU A 250 -2.01 -22.08 3.35
C LEU A 250 -0.94 -21.73 4.40
N LEU A 251 0.34 -21.61 4.02
CA LEU A 251 1.38 -21.05 4.90
C LEU A 251 1.00 -19.66 5.42
N VAL A 252 0.17 -18.90 4.70
CA VAL A 252 -0.34 -17.60 5.18
C VAL A 252 -1.07 -17.71 6.51
N LEU A 253 -1.63 -18.88 6.88
CA LEU A 253 -2.31 -19.09 8.16
C LEU A 253 -1.36 -18.89 9.36
N LEU A 254 -0.04 -19.01 9.17
CA LEU A 254 0.95 -18.68 10.19
C LEU A 254 0.97 -17.18 10.56
N SER A 255 0.36 -16.31 9.75
CA SER A 255 0.16 -14.90 10.07
C SER A 255 -1.13 -14.61 10.87
N ILE A 256 -1.93 -15.62 11.21
CA ILE A 256 -3.16 -15.45 12.01
C ILE A 256 -2.89 -14.84 13.40
N PRO A 257 -1.86 -15.24 14.16
CA PRO A 257 -1.62 -14.68 15.49
C PRO A 257 -1.51 -13.15 15.52
N PRO A 258 -0.69 -12.49 14.65
CA PRO A 258 -0.70 -11.03 14.58
C PRO A 258 -2.02 -10.45 14.06
N ALA A 259 -2.73 -11.11 13.14
CA ALA A 259 -4.07 -10.67 12.72
C ALA A 259 -5.05 -10.61 13.90
N ILE A 260 -5.13 -11.68 14.70
CA ILE A 260 -6.00 -11.73 15.90
C ILE A 260 -5.59 -10.66 16.90
N LYS A 261 -4.28 -10.44 17.11
CA LYS A 261 -3.79 -9.38 17.99
C LYS A 261 -4.30 -8.01 17.51
N ASN A 262 -4.15 -7.69 16.23
CA ASN A 262 -4.59 -6.42 15.67
C ASN A 262 -6.12 -6.27 15.74
N MET A 263 -6.88 -7.33 15.46
CA MET A 263 -8.34 -7.32 15.61
C MET A 263 -8.78 -7.05 17.06
N LYS A 264 -8.09 -7.60 18.06
CA LYS A 264 -8.35 -7.30 19.48
C LYS A 264 -8.00 -5.86 19.85
N THR A 265 -6.94 -5.30 19.27
CA THR A 265 -6.61 -3.88 19.44
C THR A 265 -7.72 -3.00 18.85
N VAL A 266 -8.18 -3.32 17.63
CA VAL A 266 -9.29 -2.62 16.97
C VAL A 266 -10.61 -2.77 17.72
N SER A 267 -10.91 -3.94 18.31
CA SER A 267 -12.14 -4.13 19.08
C SER A 267 -12.24 -3.18 20.26
N ASN A 268 -11.10 -2.95 20.92
CA ASN A 268 -10.98 -2.09 22.09
C ASN A 268 -10.84 -0.60 21.74
N ALA A 269 -10.81 -0.25 20.44
CA ALA A 269 -10.71 1.14 20.00
C ALA A 269 -11.86 2.00 20.57
N SER A 270 -11.51 3.19 21.04
CA SER A 270 -12.41 4.23 21.54
C SER A 270 -11.95 5.60 21.04
N LEU A 271 -12.90 6.50 20.77
CA LEU A 271 -12.62 7.89 20.36
C LEU A 271 -11.95 8.71 21.48
N GLU A 272 -12.06 8.28 22.73
CA GLU A 272 -11.42 8.94 23.88
C GLU A 272 -9.95 8.53 24.06
N LYS A 273 -9.56 7.36 23.53
CA LYS A 273 -8.26 6.72 23.75
C LYS A 273 -7.55 6.38 22.44
N THR A 274 -7.50 7.34 21.53
CA THR A 274 -6.87 7.16 20.20
C THR A 274 -5.40 6.75 20.28
N SER A 275 -4.69 7.10 21.36
CA SER A 275 -3.30 6.70 21.60
C SER A 275 -3.11 5.18 21.74
N GLU A 276 -4.12 4.44 22.21
CA GLU A 276 -4.04 2.97 22.36
C GLU A 276 -4.01 2.26 20.99
N ILE A 277 -4.52 2.91 19.95
CA ILE A 277 -4.55 2.41 18.57
C ILE A 277 -3.62 3.21 17.65
N ALA A 278 -2.77 4.10 18.19
CA ALA A 278 -1.92 4.97 17.38
C ALA A 278 -1.00 4.21 16.42
N MET A 279 -0.65 2.95 16.71
CA MET A 279 0.26 2.15 15.87
C MET A 279 -0.44 1.09 15.03
N ILE A 280 -1.78 1.10 14.96
CA ILE A 280 -2.53 0.00 14.37
C ILE A 280 -2.27 -0.19 12.88
N ASP A 281 -2.16 0.89 12.11
CA ASP A 281 -1.78 0.88 10.70
C ASP A 281 -0.40 0.24 10.46
N ILE A 282 0.59 0.55 11.30
CA ILE A 282 1.94 -0.01 11.24
C ILE A 282 1.89 -1.50 11.59
N GLN A 283 1.14 -1.88 12.62
CA GLN A 283 0.94 -3.28 13.00
C GLN A 283 0.21 -4.07 11.88
N THR A 284 -0.75 -3.45 11.21
CA THR A 284 -1.44 -4.03 10.05
C THR A 284 -0.50 -4.13 8.85
N ALA A 285 0.41 -3.17 8.65
CA ALA A 285 1.42 -3.22 7.60
C ALA A 285 2.45 -4.35 7.86
N GLN A 286 2.83 -4.58 9.11
CA GLN A 286 3.66 -5.72 9.51
C GLN A 286 2.94 -7.05 9.28
N HIS A 287 1.65 -7.12 9.60
CA HIS A 287 0.81 -8.29 9.34
C HIS A 287 0.69 -8.58 7.84
N HIS A 288 0.39 -7.56 7.02
CA HIS A 288 0.38 -7.64 5.57
C HIS A 288 1.72 -8.11 5.00
N PHE A 289 2.83 -7.58 5.51
CA PHE A 289 4.16 -8.01 5.09
C PHE A 289 4.40 -9.50 5.39
N LEU A 290 4.11 -9.95 6.61
CA LEU A 290 4.26 -11.36 6.98
C LEU A 290 3.36 -12.27 6.12
N PHE A 291 2.09 -11.89 5.95
CA PHE A 291 1.15 -12.61 5.08
C PHE A 291 1.70 -12.74 3.66
N GLY A 292 2.17 -11.63 3.08
CA GLY A 292 2.75 -11.58 1.75
C GLY A 292 3.97 -12.47 1.59
N MET A 293 4.90 -12.43 2.56
CA MET A 293 6.10 -13.26 2.55
C MET A 293 5.78 -14.75 2.65
N LEU A 294 4.78 -15.12 3.45
CA LEU A 294 4.31 -16.50 3.56
C LEU A 294 3.65 -16.98 2.26
N LEU A 295 2.88 -16.11 1.59
CA LEU A 295 2.30 -16.42 0.29
C LEU A 295 3.39 -16.62 -0.77
N ILE A 296 4.37 -15.71 -0.84
CA ILE A 296 5.55 -15.80 -1.69
C ILE A 296 6.30 -17.11 -1.46
N ALA A 297 6.54 -17.47 -0.20
CA ALA A 297 7.19 -18.73 0.16
C ALA A 297 6.36 -19.95 -0.29
N GLY A 298 5.04 -19.92 -0.09
CA GLY A 298 4.14 -20.99 -0.53
C GLY A 298 4.15 -21.19 -2.05
N LEU A 299 4.15 -20.09 -2.81
CA LEU A 299 4.25 -20.12 -4.27
C LEU A 299 5.61 -20.65 -4.75
N LEU A 300 6.70 -20.26 -4.08
CA LEU A 300 8.05 -20.74 -4.38
C LEU A 300 8.21 -22.23 -4.10
N ILE A 301 7.75 -22.70 -2.94
CA ILE A 301 7.80 -24.14 -2.60
C ILE A 301 7.04 -24.92 -3.66
N ALA A 302 5.82 -24.49 -3.99
CA ALA A 302 5.02 -25.13 -5.03
C ALA A 302 5.72 -25.15 -6.40
N ALA A 303 6.43 -24.08 -6.77
CA ALA A 303 7.17 -24.03 -8.03
C ALA A 303 8.38 -24.97 -8.05
N LEU A 304 9.04 -25.19 -6.91
CA LEU A 304 10.22 -26.06 -6.77
C LEU A 304 9.86 -27.54 -6.57
N THR A 305 8.64 -27.85 -6.14
CA THR A 305 8.16 -29.23 -5.94
C THR A 305 7.29 -29.77 -7.07
N LYS A 306 7.12 -29.00 -8.16
CA LYS A 306 6.52 -29.46 -9.42
C LYS A 306 7.55 -30.24 -10.23
#